data_AF-A0A1L5P5E9-F1
#
_entry.id   AF-A0A1L5P5E9-F1
#
_cell.length_a   1.000
_cell.length_b   1.000
_cell.length_c   1.000
_cell.angle_alpha   90.00
_cell.angle_beta   90.00
_cell.angle_gamma   90.00
#
_symmetry.space_group_name_H-M   'P 1'
#
loop_
_entity.id
_entity.type
_entity.pdbx_description
1 polymer ?
#
loop_
_entity_poly.entity_id
_entity_poly.type
_entity_poly.pdbx_seq_one_letter_code
_entity_poly.pdbx_strand_id
1 'polypeptide(L)'
;MLIQLSIRDIVLIERLDLAFETGLSVLTGETGAGKSILLDSLSLALGGRGDGGLVRHGEDKGQVTAVFDVPMDHGVRQLLRENGIDDEGDLIFRRQQSADGRTKAYVNDQPVSVQLMRQAGQMLVEIHGQHDDRALVDTHAHRLLLDAFAGINEDAAAVSELYRTWRDAERTLKKHREKVENAAREADYLRSSVDELEKLSPQDGEEEELAERRQKMMKAQRIAGDIAEACEFLNGNASPVPHIASLVRRLERKSHEAPGLLEDTVALLDAALDQLSNAQMEVEAALRKTEYDPKELERVEERLFALRAASRKYSVPVTELPALAVRMIADLADLDAGEEKLVKLESEVGVANANYHAAARSLSDKRHHAGEALAAAVMAELPALKLERARFMVEMTTDAAAATAEGIDVVEFHVQTNPGTRPGSIMKVASGGELSRFLLALKVALADRGSAPTLVFDEIDTGVGGAVADAIGQRLKRLSDRVQVLSVTHAPQVAARAETHLLISKGPVSDGSEKIATRVATMAHKDRTEEIARMLAGASVTEEARAAAARLLAGNG
;
A
#
# COMPACT_ATOMS: atom_id res chain seq x y z
N MET A 1 -27.40 -11.04 14.42
CA MET A 1 -28.25 -10.47 15.47
C MET A 1 -27.92 -11.16 16.78
N LEU A 2 -28.11 -10.47 17.91
CA LEU A 2 -27.95 -11.04 19.25
C LEU A 2 -29.11 -12.00 19.51
N ILE A 3 -28.81 -13.25 19.84
CA ILE A 3 -29.85 -14.27 20.13
C ILE A 3 -29.88 -14.65 21.61
N GLN A 4 -28.75 -14.56 22.32
CA GLN A 4 -28.69 -14.91 23.73
C GLN A 4 -27.67 -14.05 24.50
N LEU A 5 -28.02 -13.69 25.74
CA LEU A 5 -27.10 -13.12 26.74
C LEU A 5 -27.20 -13.92 28.04
N SER A 6 -26.09 -14.52 28.45
CA SER A 6 -25.95 -15.22 29.73
C SER A 6 -24.98 -14.46 30.62
N ILE A 7 -25.43 -14.09 31.82
CA ILE A 7 -24.61 -13.40 32.83
C ILE A 7 -24.54 -14.28 34.08
N ARG A 8 -23.34 -14.38 34.65
CA ARG A 8 -23.04 -15.11 35.89
C ARG A 8 -22.16 -14.25 36.79
N ASP A 9 -22.57 -14.06 38.03
CA ASP A 9 -21.78 -13.43 39.08
C ASP A 9 -21.23 -12.03 38.74
N ILE A 10 -22.07 -11.19 38.12
CA ILE A 10 -21.76 -9.79 37.78
C ILE A 10 -22.62 -8.85 38.63
N VAL A 11 -21.99 -8.01 39.45
CA VAL A 11 -22.64 -7.01 40.31
C VAL A 11 -23.82 -7.61 41.11
N LEU A 12 -25.08 -7.31 40.75
CA LEU A 12 -26.29 -7.82 41.40
C LEU A 12 -26.89 -9.06 40.75
N ILE A 13 -26.32 -9.54 39.65
CA ILE A 13 -26.78 -10.70 38.89
C ILE A 13 -25.97 -11.93 39.31
N GLU A 14 -26.62 -12.89 39.96
CA GLU A 14 -26.07 -14.23 40.22
C GLU A 14 -26.16 -15.08 38.95
N ARG A 15 -27.37 -15.18 38.39
CA ARG A 15 -27.65 -15.93 37.17
C ARG A 15 -28.72 -15.23 36.36
N LEU A 16 -28.42 -14.96 35.09
CA LEU A 16 -29.38 -14.46 34.13
C LEU A 16 -29.16 -15.11 32.77
N ASP A 17 -30.23 -15.63 32.17
CA ASP A 17 -30.26 -16.21 30.84
C ASP A 17 -31.38 -15.51 30.06
N LEU A 18 -31.02 -14.73 29.05
CA LEU A 18 -31.95 -14.00 28.19
C LEU A 18 -31.84 -14.47 26.76
N ALA A 19 -33.00 -14.75 26.16
CA ALA A 19 -33.14 -14.94 24.72
C ALA A 19 -33.70 -13.65 24.10
N PHE A 20 -33.18 -13.27 22.95
CA PHE A 20 -33.62 -12.09 22.21
C PHE A 20 -34.26 -12.50 20.90
N GLU A 21 -35.30 -11.76 20.52
CA GLU A 21 -35.98 -11.88 19.24
C GLU A 21 -35.59 -10.71 18.33
N THR A 22 -35.92 -10.82 17.04
CA THR A 22 -35.81 -9.72 16.08
C THR A 22 -36.83 -8.62 16.38
N GLY A 23 -36.65 -7.43 15.79
CA GLY A 23 -37.55 -6.30 16.01
C GLY A 23 -37.14 -5.46 17.23
N LEU A 24 -38.12 -4.73 17.79
CA LEU A 24 -37.90 -3.82 18.91
C LEU A 24 -38.16 -4.55 20.22
N SER A 25 -37.09 -4.70 21.01
CA SER A 25 -37.18 -5.14 22.41
C SER A 25 -36.95 -3.96 23.35
N VAL A 26 -37.83 -3.80 24.35
CA VAL A 26 -37.70 -2.75 25.36
C VAL A 26 -37.38 -3.32 26.73
N LEU A 27 -36.54 -2.62 27.48
CA LEU A 27 -36.18 -2.93 28.86
C LEU A 27 -36.76 -1.86 29.79
N THR A 28 -37.76 -2.22 30.58
CA THR A 28 -38.37 -1.34 31.61
C THR A 28 -38.07 -1.83 33.03
N GLY A 29 -38.53 -1.11 34.04
CA GLY A 29 -38.24 -1.39 35.45
C GLY A 29 -37.75 -0.17 36.22
N GLU A 30 -37.52 -0.33 37.52
CA GLU A 30 -37.10 0.75 38.43
C GLU A 30 -35.72 1.33 38.03
N THR A 31 -35.57 2.64 38.16
CA THR A 31 -34.27 3.31 37.97
C THR A 31 -33.24 2.72 38.94
N GLY A 32 -32.06 2.37 38.42
CA GLY A 32 -31.04 1.67 39.20
C GLY A 32 -31.30 0.17 39.45
N ALA A 33 -32.34 -0.44 38.86
CA ALA A 33 -32.69 -1.86 39.05
C ALA A 33 -31.73 -2.88 38.40
N GLY A 34 -30.81 -2.43 37.53
CA GLY A 34 -29.88 -3.29 36.80
C GLY A 34 -29.94 -3.19 35.28
N LYS A 35 -30.65 -2.19 34.73
CA LYS A 35 -30.61 -1.83 33.30
C LYS A 35 -29.18 -1.53 32.83
N SER A 36 -28.49 -0.62 33.53
CA SER A 36 -27.08 -0.31 33.25
C SER A 36 -26.18 -1.54 33.42
N ILE A 37 -26.42 -2.37 34.45
CA ILE A 37 -25.66 -3.62 34.66
C ILE A 37 -25.78 -4.56 33.45
N LEU A 38 -26.97 -4.66 32.83
CA LEU A 38 -27.18 -5.48 31.64
C LEU A 38 -26.42 -4.93 30.43
N LEU A 39 -26.45 -3.61 30.21
CA LEU A 39 -25.71 -2.96 29.14
C LEU A 39 -24.19 -3.00 29.35
N ASP A 40 -23.74 -2.84 30.58
CA ASP A 40 -22.33 -2.98 30.98
C ASP A 40 -21.85 -4.41 30.76
N SER A 41 -22.70 -5.39 31.08
CA SER A 41 -22.41 -6.81 30.84
C SER A 41 -22.32 -7.13 29.36
N LEU A 42 -23.24 -6.62 28.53
CA LEU A 42 -23.18 -6.77 27.08
C LEU A 42 -21.92 -6.09 26.53
N SER A 43 -21.62 -4.87 26.95
CA SER A 43 -20.39 -4.15 26.58
C SER A 43 -19.14 -4.94 26.97
N LEU A 44 -19.13 -5.56 28.15
CA LEU A 44 -18.04 -6.41 28.62
C LEU A 44 -17.86 -7.65 27.73
N ALA A 45 -18.95 -8.31 27.31
CA ALA A 45 -18.91 -9.45 26.38
C ALA A 45 -18.36 -9.05 25.00
N LEU A 46 -18.54 -7.79 24.60
CA LEU A 46 -18.08 -7.21 23.35
C LEU A 46 -16.67 -6.60 23.45
N GLY A 47 -15.90 -6.88 24.50
CA GLY A 47 -14.53 -6.37 24.64
C GLY A 47 -14.41 -4.97 25.23
N GLY A 48 -15.48 -4.48 25.86
CA GLY A 48 -15.49 -3.28 26.69
C GLY A 48 -14.55 -3.40 27.91
N ARG A 49 -14.35 -2.26 28.60
CA ARG A 49 -13.45 -2.21 29.76
C ARG A 49 -14.06 -3.00 30.92
N GLY A 50 -13.30 -3.97 31.43
CA GLY A 50 -13.63 -4.70 32.65
C GLY A 50 -12.78 -4.22 33.83
N ASP A 51 -13.34 -4.27 35.03
CA ASP A 51 -12.65 -4.06 36.30
C ASP A 51 -13.11 -5.11 37.33
N GLY A 52 -12.30 -5.38 38.35
CA GLY A 52 -12.64 -6.27 39.46
C GLY A 52 -13.95 -5.87 40.16
N GLY A 53 -14.28 -4.57 40.19
CA GLY A 53 -15.54 -4.08 40.76
C GLY A 53 -16.83 -4.54 40.05
N LEU A 54 -16.72 -5.11 38.84
CA LEU A 54 -17.87 -5.71 38.14
C LEU A 54 -18.20 -7.11 38.68
N VAL A 55 -17.26 -7.78 39.35
CA VAL A 55 -17.49 -9.10 39.93
C VAL A 55 -18.40 -8.98 41.14
N ARG A 56 -19.40 -9.85 41.23
CA ARG A 56 -20.32 -9.91 42.37
C ARG A 56 -19.54 -10.06 43.68
N HIS A 57 -19.91 -9.27 44.68
CA HIS A 57 -19.20 -9.27 45.96
C HIS A 57 -19.22 -10.65 46.61
N GLY A 58 -18.04 -11.19 46.91
CA GLY A 58 -17.85 -12.51 47.52
C GLY A 58 -17.56 -13.63 46.52
N GLU A 59 -17.57 -13.35 45.22
CA GLU A 59 -17.23 -14.30 44.16
C GLU A 59 -15.82 -14.05 43.62
N ASP A 60 -15.12 -15.12 43.25
CA ASP A 60 -13.76 -15.04 42.71
C ASP A 60 -13.73 -14.53 41.25
N LYS A 61 -14.81 -14.77 40.51
CA LYS A 61 -14.94 -14.47 39.09
C LYS A 61 -16.39 -14.19 38.69
N GLY A 62 -16.57 -13.35 37.68
CA GLY A 62 -17.82 -13.18 36.94
C GLY A 62 -17.62 -13.53 35.46
N GLN A 63 -18.71 -13.87 34.78
CA GLN A 63 -18.70 -14.23 33.37
C GLN A 63 -19.91 -13.67 32.64
N VAL A 64 -19.68 -13.19 31.41
CA VAL A 64 -20.73 -12.84 30.46
C VAL A 64 -20.52 -13.60 29.16
N THR A 65 -21.61 -14.08 28.57
CA THR A 65 -21.61 -14.77 27.28
C THR A 65 -22.71 -14.19 26.40
N ALA A 66 -22.33 -13.67 25.23
CA ALA A 66 -23.24 -13.16 24.22
C ALA A 66 -23.13 -14.07 22.98
N VAL A 67 -24.28 -14.47 22.42
CA VAL A 67 -24.34 -15.35 21.26
C VAL A 67 -25.00 -14.60 20.11
N PHE A 68 -24.36 -14.66 18.94
CA PHE A 68 -24.80 -13.96 17.73
C PHE A 68 -25.01 -14.93 16.59
N ASP A 69 -26.18 -14.86 15.97
CA ASP A 69 -26.46 -15.48 14.68
C ASP A 69 -26.32 -14.44 13.56
N VAL A 70 -25.28 -14.55 12.73
CA VAL A 70 -25.04 -13.64 11.61
C VAL A 70 -24.82 -14.41 10.30
N PRO A 71 -25.22 -13.84 9.16
CA PRO A 71 -24.98 -14.43 7.85
C PRO A 71 -23.52 -14.83 7.60
N MET A 72 -23.30 -15.84 6.76
CA MET A 72 -21.95 -16.38 6.47
C MET A 72 -21.04 -15.38 5.72
N ASP A 73 -21.63 -14.44 5.00
CA ASP A 73 -20.97 -13.34 4.28
C ASP A 73 -20.71 -12.12 5.17
N HIS A 74 -21.12 -12.13 6.44
CA HIS A 74 -20.89 -11.00 7.35
C HIS A 74 -19.39 -10.79 7.62
N GLY A 75 -18.90 -9.56 7.46
CA GLY A 75 -17.47 -9.24 7.55
C GLY A 75 -16.77 -9.63 8.86
N VAL A 76 -17.52 -9.72 9.98
CA VAL A 76 -16.97 -10.20 11.26
C VAL A 76 -16.42 -11.63 11.15
N ARG A 77 -17.03 -12.48 10.32
CA ARG A 77 -16.59 -13.86 10.11
C ARG A 77 -15.27 -13.91 9.37
N GLN A 78 -15.09 -13.02 8.38
CA GLN A 78 -13.80 -12.85 7.72
C GLN A 78 -12.71 -12.41 8.71
N LEU A 79 -12.99 -11.42 9.55
CA LEU A 79 -12.06 -10.96 10.60
C LEU A 79 -11.63 -12.12 11.52
N LEU A 80 -12.58 -12.97 11.93
CA LEU A 80 -12.29 -14.14 12.77
C LEU A 80 -11.41 -15.18 12.03
N ARG A 81 -11.75 -15.52 10.78
CA ARG A 81 -10.98 -16.47 9.96
C ARG A 81 -9.54 -16.00 9.70
N GLU A 82 -9.35 -14.72 9.41
CA GLU A 82 -8.03 -14.11 9.23
C GLU A 82 -7.16 -14.18 10.49
N ASN A 83 -7.80 -14.28 11.67
CA ASN A 83 -7.12 -14.45 12.96
C ASN A 83 -7.11 -15.91 13.44
N GLY A 84 -7.46 -16.87 12.58
CA GLY A 84 -7.42 -18.31 12.87
C GLY A 84 -8.51 -18.81 13.83
N ILE A 85 -9.60 -18.04 14.00
CA ILE A 85 -10.74 -18.41 14.85
C ILE A 85 -11.81 -19.07 13.97
N ASP A 86 -12.34 -20.20 14.45
CA ASP A 86 -13.42 -20.92 13.79
C ASP A 86 -14.74 -20.12 13.84
N ASP A 87 -15.45 -20.09 12.73
CA ASP A 87 -16.71 -19.38 12.54
C ASP A 87 -17.86 -20.30 12.11
N GLU A 88 -17.76 -21.62 12.31
CA GLU A 88 -18.91 -22.50 12.09
C GLU A 88 -20.05 -22.23 13.08
N GLY A 89 -21.27 -22.02 12.56
CA GLY A 89 -22.48 -21.80 13.36
C GLY A 89 -22.55 -20.40 14.01
N ASP A 90 -23.10 -20.37 15.23
CA ASP A 90 -23.28 -19.15 16.01
C ASP A 90 -21.94 -18.63 16.56
N LEU A 91 -21.81 -17.31 16.63
CA LEU A 91 -20.64 -16.68 17.22
C LEU A 91 -20.85 -16.47 18.72
N ILE A 92 -20.05 -17.18 19.53
CA ILE A 92 -20.15 -17.18 20.99
C ILE A 92 -19.01 -16.34 21.58
N PHE A 93 -19.37 -15.15 22.07
CA PHE A 93 -18.45 -14.24 22.73
C PHE A 93 -18.53 -14.46 24.24
N ARG A 94 -17.45 -14.95 24.86
CA ARG A 94 -17.39 -15.19 26.30
C ARG A 94 -16.29 -14.36 26.95
N ARG A 95 -16.68 -13.54 27.91
CA ARG A 95 -15.77 -12.73 28.74
C ARG A 95 -15.81 -13.20 30.18
N GLN A 96 -14.64 -13.46 30.76
CA GLN A 96 -14.49 -13.79 32.18
C GLN A 96 -13.65 -12.70 32.87
N GLN A 97 -14.16 -12.17 33.98
CA GLN A 97 -13.52 -11.15 34.79
C GLN A 97 -13.26 -11.73 36.19
N SER A 98 -12.01 -11.68 36.64
CA SER A 98 -11.63 -12.06 38.00
C SER A 98 -11.70 -10.85 38.94
N ALA A 99 -11.93 -11.11 40.23
CA ALA A 99 -12.01 -10.07 41.26
C ALA A 99 -10.68 -9.32 41.44
N ASP A 100 -9.55 -9.95 41.10
CA ASP A 100 -8.20 -9.35 41.09
C ASP A 100 -7.93 -8.46 39.85
N GLY A 101 -8.94 -8.26 38.99
CA GLY A 101 -8.84 -7.44 37.78
C GLY A 101 -8.36 -8.20 36.54
N ARG A 102 -7.90 -9.45 36.66
CA ARG A 102 -7.51 -10.25 35.49
C ARG A 102 -8.71 -10.59 34.62
N THR A 103 -8.50 -10.66 33.32
CA THR A 103 -9.57 -10.91 32.36
C THR A 103 -9.17 -11.94 31.31
N LYS A 104 -10.13 -12.75 30.87
CA LYS A 104 -9.98 -13.72 29.77
C LYS A 104 -11.10 -13.51 28.76
N ALA A 105 -10.76 -13.47 27.48
CA ALA A 105 -11.72 -13.39 26.38
C ALA A 105 -11.65 -14.67 25.55
N TYR A 106 -12.82 -15.12 25.11
CA TYR A 106 -12.97 -16.25 24.20
C TYR A 106 -13.98 -15.90 23.11
N VAL A 107 -13.71 -16.36 21.90
CA VAL A 107 -14.68 -16.40 20.78
C VAL A 107 -14.72 -17.84 20.29
N ASN A 108 -15.91 -18.43 20.22
CA ASN A 108 -16.12 -19.85 19.84
C ASN A 108 -15.20 -20.81 20.62
N ASP A 109 -15.16 -20.63 21.94
CA ASP A 109 -14.32 -21.35 22.91
C ASP A 109 -12.80 -21.22 22.72
N GLN A 110 -12.32 -20.47 21.73
CA GLN A 110 -10.91 -20.19 21.50
C GLN A 110 -10.48 -18.92 22.25
N PRO A 111 -9.31 -18.90 22.92
CA PRO A 111 -8.82 -17.72 23.63
C PRO A 111 -8.39 -16.62 22.65
N VAL A 112 -8.83 -15.38 22.90
CA VAL A 112 -8.54 -14.23 22.03
C VAL A 112 -8.03 -13.02 22.81
N SER A 113 -7.40 -12.09 22.12
CA SER A 113 -7.09 -10.78 22.70
C SER A 113 -8.36 -9.95 22.90
N VAL A 114 -8.37 -9.07 23.90
CA VAL A 114 -9.48 -8.14 24.14
C VAL A 114 -9.69 -7.20 22.94
N GLN A 115 -8.58 -6.84 22.28
CA GLN A 115 -8.61 -5.96 21.13
C GLN A 115 -9.36 -6.60 19.95
N LEU A 116 -9.08 -7.87 19.65
CA LEU A 116 -9.78 -8.60 18.59
C LEU A 116 -11.26 -8.78 18.92
N MET A 117 -11.57 -9.18 20.17
CA MET A 117 -12.95 -9.26 20.65
C MET A 117 -13.70 -7.92 20.51
N ARG A 118 -13.02 -6.81 20.82
CA ARG A 118 -13.57 -5.46 20.67
C ARG A 118 -13.83 -5.09 19.22
N GLN A 119 -12.89 -5.35 18.32
CA GLN A 119 -13.05 -5.10 16.89
C GLN A 119 -14.24 -5.90 16.33
N ALA A 120 -14.34 -7.18 16.67
CA ALA A 120 -15.44 -8.02 16.24
C ALA A 120 -16.78 -7.59 16.85
N GLY A 121 -16.79 -7.22 18.14
CA GLY A 121 -17.97 -6.74 18.85
C GLY A 121 -18.56 -5.46 18.26
N GLN A 122 -17.71 -4.52 17.83
CA GLN A 122 -18.13 -3.27 17.17
C GLN A 122 -18.82 -3.49 15.82
N MET A 123 -18.57 -4.62 15.16
CA MET A 123 -19.27 -5.00 13.92
C MET A 123 -20.63 -5.67 14.19
N LEU A 124 -20.89 -6.11 15.42
CA LEU A 124 -22.06 -6.90 15.81
C LEU A 124 -23.11 -6.10 16.57
N VAL A 125 -22.67 -5.19 17.44
CA VAL A 125 -23.54 -4.36 18.25
C VAL A 125 -23.01 -2.94 18.33
N GLU A 126 -23.88 -1.97 18.06
CA GLU A 126 -23.65 -0.56 18.39
C GLU A 126 -24.49 -0.19 19.62
N ILE A 127 -23.87 0.41 20.63
CA ILE A 127 -24.53 0.80 21.88
C ILE A 127 -24.51 2.31 21.96
N HIS A 128 -25.66 2.97 21.86
CA HIS A 128 -25.80 4.42 21.95
C HIS A 128 -26.31 4.82 23.33
N GLY A 129 -25.47 5.48 24.14
CA GLY A 129 -25.79 5.90 25.52
C GLY A 129 -24.68 6.75 26.15
N GLN A 130 -24.74 6.97 27.47
CA GLN A 130 -23.77 7.83 28.19
C GLN A 130 -22.31 7.34 28.14
N HIS A 131 -22.07 6.09 27.71
CA HIS A 131 -20.76 5.43 27.73
C HIS A 131 -20.16 5.20 26.32
N ASP A 132 -20.84 5.64 25.25
CA ASP A 132 -20.39 5.44 23.87
C ASP A 132 -19.72 6.68 23.28
N ASP A 133 -18.48 6.88 23.69
CA ASP A 133 -17.70 8.08 23.37
C ASP A 133 -17.00 8.03 21.99
N ARG A 134 -17.02 6.91 21.24
CA ARG A 134 -15.97 6.68 20.21
C ARG A 134 -16.43 6.47 18.77
N ALA A 135 -17.57 5.83 18.50
CA ALA A 135 -17.96 5.53 17.11
C ALA A 135 -18.24 6.80 16.27
N LEU A 136 -18.55 7.92 16.93
CA LEU A 136 -18.94 9.19 16.30
C LEU A 136 -17.84 10.26 16.33
N VAL A 137 -16.71 9.97 16.99
CA VAL A 137 -15.51 10.82 16.96
C VAL A 137 -14.66 10.53 15.73
N ASP A 138 -14.79 9.33 15.17
CA ASP A 138 -13.97 8.87 14.08
C ASP A 138 -14.48 9.40 12.73
N THR A 139 -13.70 10.29 12.11
CA THR A 139 -13.98 10.82 10.77
C THR A 139 -13.99 9.71 9.70
N HIS A 140 -13.26 8.61 9.94
CA HIS A 140 -13.34 7.42 9.10
C HIS A 140 -14.74 6.80 9.13
N ALA A 141 -15.37 6.75 10.30
CA ALA A 141 -16.74 6.23 10.42
C ALA A 141 -17.76 7.14 9.72
N HIS A 142 -17.60 8.47 9.78
CA HIS A 142 -18.48 9.42 9.06
C HIS A 142 -18.43 9.17 7.55
N ARG A 143 -17.23 8.99 7.00
CA ARG A 143 -17.03 8.67 5.59
C ARG A 143 -17.70 7.35 5.21
N LEU A 144 -17.50 6.29 6.00
CA LEU A 144 -18.13 4.99 5.72
C LEU A 144 -19.66 5.06 5.75
N LEU A 145 -20.24 5.81 6.70
CA LEU A 145 -21.69 6.00 6.77
C LEU A 145 -22.21 6.77 5.55
N LEU A 146 -21.48 7.79 5.09
CA LEU A 146 -21.81 8.53 3.88
C LEU A 146 -21.73 7.65 2.62
N ASP A 147 -20.65 6.87 2.50
CA ASP A 147 -20.44 5.95 1.37
C ASP A 147 -21.55 4.86 1.34
N ALA A 148 -21.93 4.34 2.51
CA ALA A 148 -23.01 3.37 2.65
C ALA A 148 -24.40 3.96 2.33
N PHE A 149 -24.67 5.21 2.77
CA PHE A 149 -25.89 5.93 2.43
C PHE A 149 -26.05 6.08 0.92
N ALA A 150 -24.97 6.54 0.26
CA ALA A 150 -24.92 6.75 -1.18
C ALA A 150 -24.91 5.45 -1.99
N GLY A 151 -24.53 4.33 -1.38
CA GLY A 151 -24.36 3.05 -2.08
C GLY A 151 -23.11 3.01 -2.96
N ILE A 152 -22.06 3.74 -2.59
CA ILE A 152 -20.82 3.92 -3.38
C ILE A 152 -19.63 3.13 -2.81
N ASN A 153 -19.90 2.09 -2.02
CA ASN A 153 -18.85 1.25 -1.42
C ASN A 153 -17.96 0.58 -2.47
N GLU A 154 -18.53 0.17 -3.61
CA GLU A 154 -17.77 -0.41 -4.73
C GLU A 154 -16.84 0.62 -5.38
N ASP A 155 -17.30 1.87 -5.54
CA ASP A 155 -16.47 2.96 -6.05
C ASP A 155 -15.30 3.25 -5.10
N ALA A 156 -15.57 3.29 -3.78
CA ALA A 156 -14.54 3.48 -2.76
C ALA A 156 -13.50 2.34 -2.77
N ALA A 157 -13.95 1.09 -2.94
CA ALA A 157 -13.07 -0.07 -3.09
C ALA A 157 -12.18 0.03 -4.34
N ALA A 158 -12.75 0.43 -5.49
CA ALA A 158 -12.02 0.63 -6.73
C ALA A 158 -10.95 1.73 -6.60
N VAL A 159 -11.27 2.85 -5.95
CA VAL A 159 -10.28 3.92 -5.64
C VAL A 159 -9.15 3.37 -4.77
N SER A 160 -9.46 2.54 -3.78
CA SER A 160 -8.46 1.90 -2.91
C SER A 160 -7.51 0.99 -3.68
N GLU A 161 -8.02 0.20 -4.62
CA GLU A 161 -7.23 -0.68 -5.48
C GLU A 161 -6.32 0.11 -6.45
N LEU A 162 -6.87 1.18 -7.07
CA LEU A 162 -6.10 2.09 -7.91
C LEU A 162 -4.98 2.78 -7.14
N TYR A 163 -5.24 3.19 -5.89
CA TYR A 163 -4.22 3.76 -5.01
C TYR A 163 -3.08 2.77 -4.72
N ARG A 164 -3.41 1.53 -4.40
CA ARG A 164 -2.40 0.46 -4.17
C ARG A 164 -1.55 0.25 -5.42
N THR A 165 -2.19 0.11 -6.57
CA THR A 165 -1.52 -0.05 -7.87
C THR A 165 -0.57 1.10 -8.17
N TRP A 166 -1.01 2.34 -7.95
CA TRP A 166 -0.17 3.52 -8.13
C TRP A 166 1.03 3.53 -7.17
N ARG A 167 0.84 3.26 -5.88
CA ARG A 167 1.93 3.20 -4.90
C ARG A 167 2.92 2.06 -5.16
N ASP A 168 2.44 0.92 -5.67
CA ASP A 168 3.30 -0.19 -6.09
C ASP A 168 4.14 0.17 -7.31
N ALA A 169 3.54 0.83 -8.30
CA ALA A 169 4.27 1.35 -9.46
C ALA A 169 5.32 2.39 -9.05
N GLU A 170 4.99 3.33 -8.15
CA GLU A 170 5.93 4.32 -7.63
C GLU A 170 7.11 3.69 -6.87
N ARG A 171 6.85 2.69 -6.02
CA ARG A 171 7.90 1.95 -5.32
C ARG A 171 8.82 1.23 -6.31
N THR A 172 8.24 0.63 -7.34
CA THR A 172 8.99 -0.08 -8.38
C THR A 172 9.86 0.87 -9.19
N LEU A 173 9.30 2.01 -9.61
CA LEU A 173 10.01 3.08 -10.29
C LEU A 173 11.16 3.61 -9.44
N LYS A 174 10.91 3.94 -8.17
CA LYS A 174 11.94 4.45 -7.25
C LYS A 174 13.11 3.48 -7.13
N LYS A 175 12.83 2.19 -6.89
CA LYS A 175 13.84 1.14 -6.76
C LYS A 175 14.64 0.95 -8.06
N HIS A 176 14.01 1.08 -9.22
CA HIS A 176 14.68 0.98 -10.52
C HIS A 176 15.52 2.23 -10.82
N ARG A 177 15.00 3.43 -10.52
CA ARG A 177 15.73 4.69 -10.66
C ARG A 177 17.00 4.71 -9.83
N GLU A 178 16.94 4.27 -8.56
CA GLU A 178 18.12 4.16 -7.70
C GLU A 178 19.18 3.20 -8.29
N LYS A 179 18.76 2.12 -8.96
CA LYS A 179 19.70 1.21 -9.66
C LYS A 179 20.34 1.87 -10.88
N VAL A 180 19.54 2.55 -11.71
CA VAL A 180 20.05 3.24 -12.91
C VAL A 180 20.99 4.38 -12.53
N GLU A 181 20.66 5.18 -11.51
CA GLU A 181 21.51 6.30 -11.05
C GLU A 181 22.86 5.82 -10.50
N ASN A 182 22.89 4.71 -9.77
CA ASN A 182 24.14 4.10 -9.32
C ASN A 182 25.00 3.63 -10.50
N ALA A 183 24.38 3.17 -11.57
CA ALA A 183 25.05 2.66 -12.76
C ALA A 183 25.46 3.77 -13.76
N ALA A 184 24.81 4.95 -13.70
CA ALA A 184 25.02 6.06 -14.64
C ALA A 184 26.44 6.65 -14.61
N ARG A 185 27.15 6.62 -13.46
CA ARG A 185 28.55 7.11 -13.39
C ARG A 185 29.52 6.23 -14.17
N GLU A 186 29.22 4.95 -14.31
CA GLU A 186 30.02 4.02 -15.10
C GLU A 186 29.64 4.09 -16.59
N ALA A 187 28.41 4.51 -16.90
CA ALA A 187 27.88 4.55 -18.26
C ALA A 187 28.66 5.48 -19.20
N ASP A 188 29.09 6.68 -18.77
CA ASP A 188 29.86 7.59 -19.64
C ASP A 188 31.24 7.03 -19.98
N TYR A 189 31.89 6.39 -19.01
CA TYR A 189 33.15 5.69 -19.22
C TYR A 189 32.96 4.48 -20.14
N LEU A 190 31.91 3.68 -19.93
CA LEU A 190 31.57 2.53 -20.77
C LEU A 190 31.26 2.94 -22.21
N ARG A 191 30.41 3.96 -22.43
CA ARG A 191 30.06 4.47 -23.76
C ARG A 191 31.29 4.93 -24.54
N SER A 192 32.15 5.73 -23.91
CA SER A 192 33.40 6.18 -24.55
C SER A 192 34.40 5.04 -24.79
N SER A 193 34.45 4.06 -23.89
CA SER A 193 35.34 2.89 -24.02
C SER A 193 34.87 1.94 -25.13
N VAL A 194 33.56 1.71 -25.26
CA VAL A 194 32.99 0.88 -26.33
C VAL A 194 33.24 1.52 -27.69
N ASP A 195 33.00 2.82 -27.86
CA ASP A 195 33.24 3.51 -29.14
C ASP A 195 34.72 3.44 -29.58
N GLU A 196 35.65 3.54 -28.64
CA GLU A 196 37.08 3.38 -28.92
C GLU A 196 37.47 1.93 -29.28
N LEU A 197 36.98 0.94 -28.53
CA LEU A 197 37.27 -0.48 -28.78
C LEU A 197 36.61 -1.00 -30.05
N GLU A 198 35.40 -0.54 -30.39
CA GLU A 198 34.74 -0.84 -31.65
C GLU A 198 35.50 -0.24 -32.83
N LYS A 199 35.94 1.03 -32.74
CA LYS A 199 36.79 1.64 -33.77
C LYS A 199 38.12 0.93 -33.93
N LEU A 200 38.73 0.48 -32.82
CA LEU A 200 39.97 -0.29 -32.84
C LEU A 200 39.75 -1.69 -33.44
N SER A 201 38.60 -2.32 -33.19
CA SER A 201 38.27 -3.68 -33.67
C SER A 201 39.44 -4.67 -33.51
N PRO A 202 39.96 -4.88 -32.28
CA PRO A 202 41.09 -5.78 -32.05
C PRO A 202 40.68 -7.22 -32.38
N GLN A 203 41.58 -7.97 -33.03
CA GLN A 203 41.36 -9.39 -33.32
C GLN A 203 42.25 -10.28 -32.45
N ASP A 204 41.77 -11.49 -32.17
CA ASP A 204 42.55 -12.48 -31.44
C ASP A 204 43.76 -12.93 -32.28
N GLY A 205 44.92 -13.08 -31.65
CA GLY A 205 46.20 -13.40 -32.32
C GLY A 205 46.79 -12.28 -33.21
N GLU A 206 46.15 -11.12 -33.32
CA GLU A 206 46.56 -10.04 -34.24
C GLU A 206 47.95 -9.46 -33.89
N GLU A 207 48.26 -9.30 -32.60
CA GLU A 207 49.57 -8.75 -32.18
C GLU A 207 50.72 -9.65 -32.60
N GLU A 208 50.57 -10.97 -32.45
CA GLU A 208 51.60 -11.94 -32.78
C GLU A 208 51.87 -11.95 -34.28
N GLU A 209 50.81 -11.98 -35.10
CA GLU A 209 50.92 -11.93 -36.56
C GLU A 209 51.59 -10.63 -37.03
N LEU A 210 51.17 -9.48 -36.50
CA LEU A 210 51.75 -8.18 -36.83
C LEU A 210 53.21 -8.06 -36.35
N ALA A 211 53.54 -8.60 -35.18
CA ALA A 211 54.90 -8.60 -34.65
C ALA A 211 55.85 -9.43 -35.51
N GLU A 212 55.42 -10.63 -35.92
CA GLU A 212 56.19 -11.48 -36.85
C GLU A 212 56.37 -10.79 -38.21
N ARG A 213 55.30 -10.22 -38.75
CA ARG A 213 55.32 -9.50 -40.03
C ARG A 213 56.26 -8.29 -39.97
N ARG A 214 56.18 -7.49 -38.90
CA ARG A 214 57.11 -6.38 -38.64
C ARG A 214 58.55 -6.85 -38.59
N GLN A 215 58.84 -7.96 -37.90
CA GLN A 215 60.21 -8.47 -37.81
C GLN A 215 60.76 -8.90 -39.18
N LYS A 216 59.94 -9.54 -40.03
CA LYS A 216 60.30 -9.89 -41.42
C LYS A 216 60.56 -8.63 -42.24
N MET A 217 59.68 -7.63 -42.16
CA MET A 217 59.81 -6.36 -42.88
C MET A 217 61.04 -5.54 -42.44
N MET A 218 61.34 -5.49 -41.14
CA MET A 218 62.54 -4.82 -40.60
C MET A 218 63.85 -5.51 -41.03
N LYS A 219 63.83 -6.82 -41.28
CA LYS A 219 64.97 -7.52 -41.88
C LYS A 219 65.09 -7.17 -43.36
N ALA A 220 63.98 -7.17 -44.10
CA ALA A 220 63.95 -6.78 -45.51
C ALA A 220 64.40 -5.32 -45.71
N GLN A 221 63.99 -4.39 -44.83
CA GLN A 221 64.43 -2.99 -44.84
C GLN A 221 65.95 -2.87 -44.68
N ARG A 222 66.55 -3.60 -43.73
CA ARG A 222 68.00 -3.59 -43.50
C ARG A 222 68.75 -4.13 -44.72
N ILE A 223 68.32 -5.27 -45.26
CA ILE A 223 68.91 -5.86 -46.47
C ILE A 223 68.77 -4.89 -47.66
N ALA A 224 67.61 -4.27 -47.84
CA ALA A 224 67.40 -3.28 -48.90
C ALA A 224 68.31 -2.04 -48.71
N GLY A 225 68.50 -1.60 -47.47
CA GLY A 225 69.43 -0.52 -47.12
C GLY A 225 70.88 -0.85 -47.45
N ASP A 226 71.35 -2.04 -47.05
CA ASP A 226 72.72 -2.50 -47.32
C ASP A 226 72.97 -2.64 -48.84
N ILE A 227 71.99 -3.16 -49.59
CA ILE A 227 72.07 -3.27 -51.05
C ILE A 227 72.04 -1.88 -51.71
N ALA A 228 71.21 -0.96 -51.21
CA ALA A 228 71.16 0.41 -51.72
C ALA A 228 72.47 1.16 -51.48
N GLU A 229 73.11 0.97 -50.33
CA GLU A 229 74.44 1.52 -50.03
C GLU A 229 75.50 0.94 -50.96
N ALA A 230 75.48 -0.38 -51.21
CA ALA A 230 76.36 -1.01 -52.19
C ALA A 230 76.12 -0.47 -53.62
N CYS A 231 74.87 -0.24 -53.99
CA CYS A 231 74.49 0.36 -55.28
C CYS A 231 75.03 1.79 -55.40
N GLU A 232 74.86 2.62 -54.36
CA GLU A 232 75.37 3.99 -54.33
C GLU A 232 76.90 4.03 -54.37
N PHE A 233 77.59 3.11 -53.68
CA PHE A 233 79.05 3.04 -53.73
C PHE A 233 79.57 2.69 -55.13
N LEU A 234 78.90 1.76 -55.83
CA LEU A 234 79.33 1.32 -57.15
C LEU A 234 78.89 2.26 -58.29
N ASN A 235 77.75 2.93 -58.16
CA ASN A 235 77.15 3.75 -59.24
C ASN A 235 77.14 5.26 -58.96
N GLY A 236 77.30 5.66 -57.70
CA GLY A 236 77.22 7.06 -57.27
C GLY A 236 78.47 7.86 -57.60
N ASN A 237 78.48 9.12 -57.12
CA ASN A 237 79.53 10.09 -57.46
C ASN A 237 80.93 9.71 -56.93
N ALA A 238 81.01 8.88 -55.88
CA ALA A 238 82.26 8.39 -55.31
C ALA A 238 82.72 7.05 -55.91
N SER A 239 82.07 6.58 -56.98
CA SER A 239 82.38 5.29 -57.59
C SER A 239 83.86 5.20 -58.02
N PRO A 240 84.56 4.09 -57.72
CA PRO A 240 85.92 3.88 -58.20
C PRO A 240 85.97 3.57 -59.71
N VAL A 241 84.84 3.18 -60.34
CA VAL A 241 84.78 2.71 -61.72
C VAL A 241 85.31 3.76 -62.74
N PRO A 242 84.87 5.03 -62.72
CA PRO A 242 85.41 6.05 -63.63
C PRO A 242 86.91 6.33 -63.41
N HIS A 243 87.37 6.24 -62.16
CA HIS A 243 88.79 6.44 -61.81
C HIS A 243 89.66 5.31 -62.35
N ILE A 244 89.21 4.06 -62.20
CA ILE A 244 89.90 2.87 -62.73
C ILE A 244 89.89 2.89 -64.26
N ALA A 245 88.76 3.22 -64.89
CA ALA A 245 88.65 3.35 -66.35
C ALA A 245 89.60 4.43 -66.92
N SER A 246 89.74 5.56 -66.22
CA SER A 246 90.70 6.59 -66.60
C SER A 246 92.16 6.14 -66.39
N LEU A 247 92.45 5.31 -65.39
CA LEU A 247 93.78 4.74 -65.15
C LEU A 247 94.15 3.78 -66.27
N VAL A 248 93.26 2.84 -66.62
CA VAL A 248 93.42 1.91 -67.74
C VAL A 248 93.78 2.64 -69.02
N ARG A 249 92.96 3.63 -69.45
CA ARG A 249 93.24 4.42 -70.67
C ARG A 249 94.58 5.15 -70.65
N ARG A 250 95.07 5.54 -69.47
CA ARG A 250 96.42 6.14 -69.34
C ARG A 250 97.52 5.09 -69.50
N LEU A 251 97.35 3.92 -68.89
CA LEU A 251 98.31 2.82 -68.95
C LEU A 251 98.36 2.16 -70.34
N GLU A 252 97.21 1.97 -71.00
CA GLU A 252 97.13 1.47 -72.39
C GLU A 252 97.96 2.31 -73.36
N ARG A 253 97.81 3.65 -73.28
CA ARG A 253 98.59 4.58 -74.11
C ARG A 253 100.09 4.46 -73.86
N LYS A 254 100.50 4.16 -72.62
CA LYS A 254 101.91 3.95 -72.26
C LYS A 254 102.44 2.56 -72.60
N SER A 255 101.58 1.54 -72.63
CA SER A 255 101.94 0.20 -73.10
C SER A 255 102.38 0.22 -74.57
N HIS A 256 101.79 1.09 -75.39
CA HIS A 256 102.19 1.27 -76.80
C HIS A 256 103.58 1.91 -76.94
N GLU A 257 104.01 2.71 -75.96
CA GLU A 257 105.34 3.33 -75.91
C GLU A 257 106.42 2.38 -75.36
N ALA A 258 106.05 1.32 -74.62
CA ALA A 258 106.96 0.37 -73.98
C ALA A 258 106.39 -1.08 -74.00
N PRO A 259 106.52 -1.81 -75.13
CA PRO A 259 106.01 -3.17 -75.27
C PRO A 259 106.60 -4.14 -74.24
N GLY A 260 105.76 -4.97 -73.61
CA GLY A 260 106.16 -5.99 -72.64
C GLY A 260 106.15 -5.58 -71.17
N LEU A 261 105.86 -4.31 -70.83
CA LEU A 261 105.94 -3.81 -69.44
C LEU A 261 104.57 -3.75 -68.74
N LEU A 262 103.53 -3.29 -69.44
CA LEU A 262 102.25 -2.90 -68.83
C LEU A 262 101.04 -3.71 -69.33
N GLU A 263 101.21 -4.60 -70.32
CA GLU A 263 100.11 -5.36 -70.94
C GLU A 263 99.32 -6.18 -69.92
N ASP A 264 100.00 -6.95 -69.08
CA ASP A 264 99.35 -7.78 -68.05
C ASP A 264 98.61 -6.92 -67.00
N THR A 265 99.13 -5.74 -66.69
CA THR A 265 98.50 -4.82 -65.72
C THR A 265 97.24 -4.20 -66.29
N VAL A 266 97.27 -3.79 -67.56
CA VAL A 266 96.11 -3.27 -68.29
C VAL A 266 95.05 -4.37 -68.39
N ALA A 267 95.41 -5.58 -68.80
CA ALA A 267 94.49 -6.71 -68.93
C ALA A 267 93.79 -7.07 -67.61
N LEU A 268 94.52 -7.03 -66.48
CA LEU A 268 93.94 -7.26 -65.15
C LEU A 268 92.97 -6.15 -64.73
N LEU A 269 93.26 -4.90 -65.06
CA LEU A 269 92.40 -3.76 -64.73
C LEU A 269 91.15 -3.70 -65.61
N ASP A 270 91.25 -4.04 -66.90
CA ASP A 270 90.09 -4.19 -67.80
C ASP A 270 89.18 -5.31 -67.34
N ALA A 271 89.75 -6.48 -67.03
CA ALA A 271 88.98 -7.58 -66.45
C ALA A 271 88.28 -7.17 -65.14
N ALA A 272 88.93 -6.36 -64.30
CA ALA A 272 88.31 -5.82 -63.08
C ALA A 272 87.16 -4.85 -63.39
N LEU A 273 87.27 -4.00 -64.42
CA LEU A 273 86.18 -3.11 -64.86
C LEU A 273 84.98 -3.89 -65.38
N ASP A 274 85.20 -4.93 -66.18
CA ASP A 274 84.12 -5.81 -66.67
C ASP A 274 83.41 -6.51 -65.50
N GLN A 275 84.16 -7.02 -64.52
CA GLN A 275 83.58 -7.63 -63.31
C GLN A 275 82.82 -6.60 -62.45
N LEU A 276 83.32 -5.37 -62.33
CA LEU A 276 82.62 -4.30 -61.62
C LEU A 276 81.32 -3.91 -62.34
N SER A 277 81.32 -3.86 -63.67
CA SER A 277 80.10 -3.58 -64.45
C SER A 277 79.04 -4.68 -64.28
N ASN A 278 79.46 -5.94 -64.29
CA ASN A 278 78.56 -7.06 -63.98
C ASN A 278 78.02 -6.95 -62.54
N ALA A 279 78.86 -6.60 -61.57
CA ALA A 279 78.45 -6.40 -60.18
C ALA A 279 77.45 -5.23 -60.03
N GLN A 280 77.63 -4.13 -60.76
CA GLN A 280 76.67 -3.02 -60.82
C GLN A 280 75.30 -3.51 -61.31
N MET A 281 75.27 -4.27 -62.41
CA MET A 281 74.03 -4.83 -62.95
C MET A 281 73.34 -5.79 -61.96
N GLU A 282 74.11 -6.66 -61.32
CA GLU A 282 73.58 -7.61 -60.33
C GLU A 282 73.06 -6.92 -59.07
N VAL A 283 73.76 -5.89 -58.57
CA VAL A 283 73.32 -5.13 -57.38
C VAL A 283 72.06 -4.31 -57.68
N GLU A 284 71.95 -3.69 -58.86
CA GLU A 284 70.71 -3.03 -59.29
C GLU A 284 69.54 -4.01 -59.49
N ALA A 285 69.83 -5.20 -60.02
CA ALA A 285 68.83 -6.26 -60.14
C ALA A 285 68.40 -6.79 -58.76
N ALA A 286 69.33 -6.95 -57.83
CA ALA A 286 69.06 -7.34 -56.45
C ALA A 286 68.20 -6.28 -55.74
N LEU A 287 68.53 -4.99 -55.88
CA LEU A 287 67.76 -3.89 -55.29
C LEU A 287 66.32 -3.84 -55.80
N ARG A 288 66.11 -4.07 -57.11
CA ARG A 288 64.77 -4.17 -57.71
C ARG A 288 63.97 -5.39 -57.25
N LYS A 289 64.65 -6.48 -56.88
CA LYS A 289 64.03 -7.71 -56.35
C LYS A 289 63.70 -7.62 -54.87
N THR A 290 64.21 -6.62 -54.15
CA THR A 290 63.84 -6.41 -52.74
C THR A 290 62.37 -5.96 -52.66
N GLU A 291 61.49 -6.88 -52.25
CA GLU A 291 60.07 -6.63 -51.98
C GLU A 291 59.91 -5.86 -50.66
N TYR A 292 60.39 -4.62 -50.60
CA TYR A 292 60.26 -3.76 -49.43
C TYR A 292 59.34 -2.57 -49.73
N ASP A 293 58.18 -2.50 -49.07
CA ASP A 293 57.30 -1.35 -49.07
C ASP A 293 57.37 -0.62 -47.71
N PRO A 294 57.99 0.58 -47.65
CA PRO A 294 58.06 1.38 -46.43
C PRO A 294 56.69 1.73 -45.83
N LYS A 295 55.68 1.95 -46.68
CA LYS A 295 54.34 2.35 -46.22
C LYS A 295 53.62 1.21 -45.53
N GLU A 296 53.85 -0.02 -45.96
CA GLU A 296 53.29 -1.21 -45.30
C GLU A 296 53.93 -1.45 -43.93
N LEU A 297 55.25 -1.22 -43.79
CA LEU A 297 55.90 -1.27 -42.48
C LEU A 297 55.33 -0.23 -41.52
N GLU A 298 55.16 1.01 -41.97
CA GLU A 298 54.55 2.10 -41.19
C GLU A 298 53.13 1.75 -40.72
N ARG A 299 52.28 1.23 -41.61
CA ARG A 299 50.92 0.75 -41.27
C ARG A 299 50.92 -0.35 -40.21
N VAL A 300 51.82 -1.33 -40.34
CA VAL A 300 51.95 -2.42 -39.35
C VAL A 300 52.40 -1.87 -38.00
N GLU A 301 53.33 -0.92 -37.98
CA GLU A 301 53.79 -0.28 -36.75
C GLU A 301 52.70 0.56 -36.10
N GLU A 302 52.00 1.42 -36.85
CA GLU A 302 50.86 2.20 -36.36
C GLU A 302 49.79 1.31 -35.72
N ARG A 303 49.44 0.19 -36.39
CA ARG A 303 48.47 -0.77 -35.86
C ARG A 303 48.95 -1.41 -34.55
N LEU A 304 50.21 -1.85 -34.48
CA LEU A 304 50.81 -2.37 -33.25
C LEU A 304 50.84 -1.34 -32.12
N PHE A 305 51.13 -0.07 -32.44
CA PHE A 305 51.12 1.01 -31.46
C PHE A 305 49.71 1.28 -30.93
N ALA A 306 48.70 1.27 -31.80
CA ALA A 306 47.29 1.44 -31.40
C ALA A 306 46.82 0.33 -30.45
N LEU A 307 47.10 -0.94 -30.79
CA LEU A 307 46.77 -2.09 -29.93
C LEU A 307 47.45 -2.00 -28.55
N ARG A 308 48.74 -1.65 -28.51
CA ARG A 308 49.49 -1.48 -27.25
C ARG A 308 49.05 -0.28 -26.45
N ALA A 309 48.64 0.81 -27.11
CA ALA A 309 48.08 1.97 -26.43
C ALA A 309 46.76 1.62 -25.74
N ALA A 310 45.86 0.88 -26.41
CA ALA A 310 44.64 0.37 -25.82
C ALA A 310 44.91 -0.60 -24.66
N SER A 311 45.85 -1.54 -24.82
CA SER A 311 46.28 -2.44 -23.74
C SER A 311 46.72 -1.68 -22.49
N ARG A 312 47.51 -0.60 -22.64
CA ARG A 312 47.90 0.26 -21.50
C ARG A 312 46.71 1.02 -20.91
N LYS A 313 45.82 1.55 -21.75
CA LYS A 313 44.66 2.33 -21.30
C LYS A 313 43.69 1.48 -20.47
N TYR A 314 43.39 0.27 -20.93
CA TYR A 314 42.46 -0.65 -20.29
C TYR A 314 43.11 -1.61 -19.29
N SER A 315 44.44 -1.55 -19.16
CA SER A 315 45.23 -2.40 -18.25
C SER A 315 44.99 -3.90 -18.44
N VAL A 316 44.83 -4.33 -19.69
CA VAL A 316 44.71 -5.75 -20.09
C VAL A 316 45.72 -6.08 -21.17
N PRO A 317 46.20 -7.34 -21.28
CA PRO A 317 46.99 -7.79 -22.42
C PRO A 317 46.26 -7.55 -23.75
N VAL A 318 46.99 -7.35 -24.85
CA VAL A 318 46.39 -7.14 -26.18
C VAL A 318 45.52 -8.33 -26.59
N THR A 319 45.91 -9.55 -26.22
CA THR A 319 45.16 -10.79 -26.45
C THR A 319 43.78 -10.81 -25.77
N GLU A 320 43.59 -10.02 -24.70
CA GLU A 320 42.31 -9.95 -23.97
C GLU A 320 41.42 -8.79 -24.44
N LEU A 321 41.92 -7.87 -25.28
CA LEU A 321 41.15 -6.73 -25.78
C LEU A 321 39.86 -7.13 -26.54
N PRO A 322 39.83 -8.19 -27.38
CA PRO A 322 38.59 -8.61 -28.04
C PRO A 322 37.52 -9.07 -27.03
N ALA A 323 37.93 -9.85 -26.03
CA ALA A 323 37.02 -10.31 -24.97
C ALA A 323 36.54 -9.13 -24.10
N LEU A 324 37.41 -8.17 -23.81
CA LEU A 324 37.05 -6.94 -23.12
C LEU A 324 36.00 -6.14 -23.90
N ALA A 325 36.17 -5.97 -25.21
CA ALA A 325 35.23 -5.25 -26.07
C ALA A 325 33.84 -5.88 -26.03
N VAL A 326 33.75 -7.21 -26.20
CA VAL A 326 32.48 -7.95 -26.10
C VAL A 326 31.81 -7.75 -24.74
N ARG A 327 32.59 -7.83 -23.64
CA ARG A 327 32.06 -7.61 -22.29
C ARG A 327 31.52 -6.20 -22.12
N MET A 328 32.29 -5.17 -22.50
CA MET A 328 31.88 -3.77 -22.37
C MET A 328 30.65 -3.43 -23.23
N ILE A 329 30.52 -4.02 -24.42
CA ILE A 329 29.32 -3.89 -25.26
C ILE A 329 28.10 -4.51 -24.57
N ALA A 330 28.24 -5.69 -23.99
CA ALA A 330 27.16 -6.34 -23.25
C ALA A 330 26.75 -5.52 -22.01
N ASP A 331 27.73 -5.07 -21.22
CA ASP A 331 27.50 -4.23 -20.05
C ASP A 331 26.77 -2.92 -20.43
N LEU A 332 27.15 -2.29 -21.55
CA LEU A 332 26.48 -1.09 -22.06
C LEU A 332 25.03 -1.36 -22.52
N ALA A 333 24.79 -2.48 -23.20
CA ALA A 333 23.44 -2.86 -23.62
C ALA A 333 22.51 -3.11 -22.43
N ASP A 334 23.03 -3.72 -21.35
CA ASP A 334 22.27 -3.92 -20.11
C ASP A 334 21.92 -2.58 -19.43
N LEU A 335 22.82 -1.59 -19.48
CA LEU A 335 22.56 -0.23 -18.99
C LEU A 335 21.47 0.48 -19.80
N ASP A 336 21.55 0.45 -21.13
CA ASP A 336 20.57 1.10 -22.01
C ASP A 336 19.18 0.43 -21.88
N ALA A 337 19.12 -0.89 -21.75
CA ALA A 337 17.87 -1.60 -21.43
C ALA A 337 17.29 -1.19 -20.06
N GLY A 338 18.17 -0.85 -19.10
CA GLY A 338 17.80 -0.25 -17.83
C GLY A 338 17.14 1.12 -17.98
N GLU A 339 17.69 2.00 -18.83
CA GLU A 339 17.11 3.32 -19.13
C GLU A 339 15.77 3.21 -19.85
N GLU A 340 15.64 2.32 -20.85
CA GLU A 340 14.35 2.09 -21.54
C GLU A 340 13.26 1.60 -20.57
N LYS A 341 13.63 0.69 -19.66
CA LYS A 341 12.71 0.21 -18.63
C LYS A 341 12.30 1.32 -17.66
N LEU A 342 13.21 2.26 -17.36
CA LEU A 342 12.89 3.43 -16.53
C LEU A 342 11.79 4.28 -17.17
N VAL A 343 11.90 4.58 -18.47
CA VAL A 343 10.88 5.34 -19.22
C VAL A 343 9.52 4.63 -19.21
N LYS A 344 9.50 3.31 -19.37
CA LYS A 344 8.26 2.51 -19.29
C LYS A 344 7.62 2.61 -17.90
N LEU A 345 8.41 2.45 -16.83
CA LEU A 345 7.93 2.55 -15.45
C LEU A 345 7.42 3.97 -15.12
N GLU A 346 8.06 5.02 -15.64
CA GLU A 346 7.58 6.40 -15.48
C GLU A 346 6.21 6.60 -16.15
N SER A 347 6.03 6.04 -17.35
CA SER A 347 4.74 6.06 -18.05
C SER A 347 3.67 5.29 -17.28
N GLU A 348 3.98 4.11 -16.77
CA GLU A 348 3.06 3.29 -15.97
C GLU A 348 2.61 4.02 -14.69
N VAL A 349 3.54 4.67 -13.99
CA VAL A 349 3.21 5.52 -12.82
C VAL A 349 2.30 6.68 -13.24
N GLY A 350 2.59 7.34 -14.36
CA GLY A 350 1.76 8.44 -14.87
C GLY A 350 0.32 7.99 -15.18
N VAL A 351 0.14 6.83 -15.81
CA VAL A 351 -1.18 6.26 -16.10
C VAL A 351 -1.91 5.86 -14.82
N ALA A 352 -1.24 5.17 -13.90
CA ALA A 352 -1.84 4.75 -12.63
C ALA A 352 -2.28 5.95 -11.78
N ASN A 353 -1.45 7.01 -11.74
CA ASN A 353 -1.75 8.26 -11.06
C ASN A 353 -2.99 8.96 -11.67
N ALA A 354 -3.03 9.09 -13.00
CA ALA A 354 -4.16 9.69 -13.69
C ALA A 354 -5.47 8.92 -13.44
N ASN A 355 -5.43 7.59 -13.48
CA ASN A 355 -6.58 6.73 -13.21
C ASN A 355 -7.09 6.89 -11.77
N TYR A 356 -6.18 6.90 -10.79
CA TYR A 356 -6.53 7.15 -9.39
C TYR A 356 -7.20 8.52 -9.22
N HIS A 357 -6.62 9.60 -9.74
CA HIS A 357 -7.21 10.94 -9.57
C HIS A 357 -8.54 11.11 -10.30
N ALA A 358 -8.73 10.47 -11.45
CA ALA A 358 -10.01 10.49 -12.15
C ALA A 358 -11.10 9.79 -11.31
N ALA A 359 -10.81 8.60 -10.80
CA ALA A 359 -11.74 7.84 -9.96
C ALA A 359 -12.00 8.55 -8.62
N ALA A 360 -10.96 9.11 -7.98
CA ALA A 360 -11.09 9.83 -6.72
C ALA A 360 -11.92 11.12 -6.86
N ARG A 361 -11.81 11.85 -7.97
CA ARG A 361 -12.69 13.00 -8.27
C ARG A 361 -14.14 12.58 -8.45
N SER A 362 -14.38 11.49 -9.20
CA SER A 362 -15.74 10.97 -9.37
C SER A 362 -16.34 10.53 -8.03
N LEU A 363 -15.55 9.87 -7.17
CA LEU A 363 -15.97 9.49 -5.82
C LEU A 363 -16.29 10.72 -4.96
N SER A 364 -15.45 11.76 -5.02
CA SER A 364 -15.64 13.02 -4.32
C SER A 364 -16.94 13.73 -4.72
N ASP A 365 -17.22 13.81 -6.03
CA ASP A 365 -18.47 14.38 -6.53
C ASP A 365 -19.69 13.61 -6.00
N LYS A 366 -19.65 12.27 -6.03
CA LYS A 366 -20.72 11.42 -5.47
C LYS A 366 -20.90 11.65 -3.97
N ARG A 367 -19.81 11.80 -3.22
CA ARG A 367 -19.83 12.08 -1.77
C ARG A 367 -20.43 13.45 -1.48
N HIS A 368 -20.11 14.50 -2.23
CA HIS A 368 -20.70 15.83 -2.05
C HIS A 368 -22.22 15.79 -2.24
N HIS A 369 -22.70 15.18 -3.32
CA HIS A 369 -24.14 15.01 -3.56
C HIS A 369 -24.81 14.16 -2.47
N ALA A 370 -24.15 13.09 -2.02
CA ALA A 370 -24.63 12.27 -0.92
C ALA A 370 -24.68 13.04 0.41
N GLY A 371 -23.74 13.96 0.65
CA GLY A 371 -23.67 14.78 1.85
C GLY A 371 -24.87 15.71 1.95
N GLU A 372 -25.25 16.36 0.84
CA GLU A 372 -26.46 17.20 0.77
C GLU A 372 -27.73 16.37 0.98
N ALA A 373 -27.81 15.20 0.33
CA ALA A 373 -28.97 14.31 0.44
C ALA A 373 -29.12 13.73 1.86
N LEU A 374 -28.01 13.33 2.50
CA LEU A 374 -27.99 12.85 3.88
C LEU A 374 -28.37 13.98 4.83
N ALA A 375 -27.83 15.18 4.62
CA ALA A 375 -28.18 16.35 5.41
C ALA A 375 -29.68 16.62 5.37
N ALA A 376 -30.29 16.64 4.17
CA ALA A 376 -31.72 16.83 3.99
C ALA A 376 -32.55 15.72 4.66
N ALA A 377 -32.14 14.45 4.52
CA ALA A 377 -32.85 13.31 5.11
C ALA A 377 -32.85 13.36 6.64
N VAL A 378 -31.71 13.66 7.27
CA VAL A 378 -31.61 13.82 8.73
C VAL A 378 -32.43 15.02 9.19
N MET A 379 -32.31 16.16 8.50
CA MET A 379 -33.06 17.38 8.83
C MET A 379 -34.58 17.18 8.77
N ALA A 380 -35.09 16.27 7.94
CA ALA A 380 -36.51 15.93 7.88
C ALA A 380 -37.01 15.16 9.13
N GLU A 381 -36.13 14.41 9.80
CA GLU A 381 -36.49 13.63 11.00
C GLU A 381 -36.38 14.46 12.30
N LEU A 382 -35.53 15.50 12.34
CA LEU A 382 -35.28 16.30 13.55
C LEU A 382 -36.52 16.97 14.18
N PRO A 383 -37.47 17.56 13.41
CA PRO A 383 -38.63 18.24 13.99
C PRO A 383 -39.51 17.32 14.84
N ALA A 384 -39.69 16.06 14.41
CA ALA A 384 -40.49 15.09 15.16
C ALA A 384 -39.86 14.72 16.52
N LEU A 385 -38.55 14.89 16.66
CA LEU A 385 -37.79 14.59 17.87
C LEU A 385 -37.61 15.81 18.80
N LYS A 386 -38.33 16.92 18.54
CA LYS A 386 -38.16 18.23 19.21
C LYS A 386 -36.76 18.84 19.04
N LEU A 387 -36.17 18.61 17.87
CA LEU A 387 -34.89 19.17 17.47
C LEU A 387 -35.06 20.15 16.30
N GLU A 388 -36.22 20.82 16.18
CA GLU A 388 -36.49 21.75 15.05
C GLU A 388 -35.55 22.95 14.97
N ARG A 389 -34.85 23.25 16.06
CA ARG A 389 -33.86 24.33 16.16
C ARG A 389 -32.45 23.87 15.80
N ALA A 390 -32.23 22.55 15.72
CA ALA A 390 -30.94 21.99 15.39
C ALA A 390 -30.72 21.96 13.87
N ARG A 391 -29.46 22.03 13.46
CA ARG A 391 -29.03 21.82 12.08
C ARG A 391 -27.95 20.76 12.01
N PHE A 392 -28.10 19.85 11.07
CA PHE A 392 -27.08 18.88 10.69
C PHE A 392 -26.41 19.32 9.39
N MET A 393 -25.09 19.21 9.36
CA MET A 393 -24.26 19.55 8.20
C MET A 393 -23.24 18.42 7.99
N VAL A 394 -23.04 18.07 6.72
CA VAL A 394 -21.94 17.20 6.30
C VAL A 394 -20.88 18.13 5.73
N GLU A 395 -19.82 18.36 6.50
CA GLU A 395 -18.69 19.18 6.07
C GLU A 395 -17.69 18.28 5.35
N MET A 396 -17.31 18.67 4.14
CA MET A 396 -16.35 17.93 3.32
C MET A 396 -15.20 18.84 2.91
N THR A 397 -13.98 18.42 3.24
CA THR A 397 -12.76 19.06 2.73
C THR A 397 -12.13 18.16 1.69
N THR A 398 -12.04 18.64 0.45
CA THR A 398 -11.41 17.93 -0.66
C THR A 398 -10.02 18.48 -0.92
N ASP A 399 -8.99 17.64 -0.84
CA ASP A 399 -7.62 17.99 -1.20
C ASP A 399 -7.05 16.96 -2.18
N ALA A 400 -6.93 17.37 -3.44
CA ALA A 400 -6.39 16.51 -4.49
C ALA A 400 -4.92 16.13 -4.25
N ALA A 401 -4.16 16.89 -3.46
CA ALA A 401 -2.78 16.58 -3.11
C ALA A 401 -2.67 15.55 -1.97
N ALA A 402 -3.67 15.49 -1.08
CA ALA A 402 -3.73 14.55 0.04
C ALA A 402 -4.33 13.19 -0.38
N ALA A 403 -3.75 12.56 -1.41
CA ALA A 403 -4.22 11.28 -1.91
C ALA A 403 -4.03 10.13 -0.90
N THR A 404 -5.09 9.39 -0.62
CA THR A 404 -5.09 8.22 0.27
C THR A 404 -5.80 7.03 -0.37
N ALA A 405 -5.71 5.85 0.27
CA ALA A 405 -6.47 4.67 -0.16
C ALA A 405 -8.00 4.85 -0.05
N GLU A 406 -8.46 5.91 0.61
CA GLU A 406 -9.87 6.21 0.87
C GLU A 406 -10.39 7.36 -0.02
N GLY A 407 -9.53 7.90 -0.88
CA GLY A 407 -9.80 9.03 -1.76
C GLY A 407 -9.10 10.32 -1.32
N ILE A 408 -9.72 11.44 -1.66
CA ILE A 408 -9.19 12.81 -1.51
C ILE A 408 -10.06 13.68 -0.59
N ASP A 409 -11.05 13.08 0.08
CA ASP A 409 -12.03 13.79 0.90
C ASP A 409 -11.87 13.43 2.38
N VAL A 410 -11.96 14.46 3.22
CA VAL A 410 -12.18 14.31 4.66
C VAL A 410 -13.63 14.69 4.94
N VAL A 411 -14.40 13.75 5.47
CA VAL A 411 -15.83 13.90 5.79
C VAL A 411 -15.99 14.09 7.29
N GLU A 412 -16.70 15.14 7.70
CA GLU A 412 -17.05 15.39 9.10
C GLU A 412 -18.53 15.71 9.27
N PHE A 413 -19.15 15.09 10.26
CA PHE A 413 -20.54 15.36 10.66
C PHE A 413 -20.60 16.44 11.74
N HIS A 414 -21.21 17.57 11.37
CA HIS A 414 -21.33 18.75 12.23
C HIS A 414 -22.79 18.98 12.64
N VAL A 415 -22.97 19.41 13.89
CA VAL A 415 -24.29 19.75 14.44
C VAL A 415 -24.24 21.14 15.06
N GLN A 416 -25.28 21.91 14.81
CA GLN A 416 -25.60 23.15 15.53
C GLN A 416 -26.89 22.89 16.31
N THR A 417 -26.82 22.75 17.64
CA THR A 417 -28.00 22.43 18.46
C THR A 417 -28.92 23.62 18.66
N ASN A 418 -28.37 24.83 18.72
CA ASN A 418 -29.11 26.07 18.96
C ASN A 418 -28.79 27.15 17.92
N PRO A 419 -29.80 27.87 17.39
CA PRO A 419 -29.61 28.99 16.49
C PRO A 419 -28.67 30.04 17.11
N GLY A 420 -27.66 30.47 16.35
CA GLY A 420 -26.67 31.46 16.79
C GLY A 420 -25.43 30.89 17.48
N THR A 421 -25.37 29.58 17.76
CA THR A 421 -24.13 28.90 18.21
C THR A 421 -23.27 28.48 17.01
N ARG A 422 -21.95 28.37 17.18
CA ARG A 422 -21.09 27.86 16.09
C ARG A 422 -21.37 26.36 15.88
N PRO A 423 -21.57 25.90 14.63
CA PRO A 423 -21.50 24.49 14.31
C PRO A 423 -20.20 23.87 14.82
N GLY A 424 -20.28 22.63 15.25
CA GLY A 424 -19.10 21.85 15.58
C GLY A 424 -19.36 20.37 15.42
N SER A 425 -18.29 19.58 15.54
CA SER A 425 -18.39 18.12 15.56
C SER A 425 -19.49 17.67 16.54
N ILE A 426 -20.32 16.73 16.08
CA ILE A 426 -21.51 16.21 16.78
C ILE A 426 -21.29 15.89 18.26
N MET A 427 -20.09 15.45 18.65
CA MET A 427 -19.75 15.05 20.01
C MET A 427 -19.43 16.22 20.96
N LYS A 428 -19.08 17.41 20.46
CA LYS A 428 -18.69 18.56 21.31
C LYS A 428 -19.88 19.42 21.74
N VAL A 429 -21.05 19.24 21.14
CA VAL A 429 -22.12 20.26 21.14
C VAL A 429 -23.44 19.76 21.74
N ALA A 430 -23.65 18.44 21.89
CA ALA A 430 -24.93 17.85 22.31
C ALA A 430 -24.90 17.26 23.73
N SER A 431 -26.01 17.38 24.47
CA SER A 431 -26.27 16.64 25.70
C SER A 431 -26.59 15.16 25.39
N GLY A 432 -26.37 14.23 26.33
CA GLY A 432 -26.49 12.77 26.06
C GLY A 432 -27.85 12.32 25.47
N GLY A 433 -28.96 12.90 25.94
CA GLY A 433 -30.31 12.60 25.42
C GLY A 433 -30.65 13.28 24.09
N GLU A 434 -30.03 14.43 23.77
CA GLU A 434 -30.16 15.05 22.45
C GLU A 434 -29.31 14.34 21.41
N LEU A 435 -28.11 13.90 21.80
CA LEU A 435 -27.21 13.10 20.97
C LEU A 435 -27.85 11.77 20.59
N SER A 436 -28.44 11.05 21.54
CA SER A 436 -29.10 9.76 21.28
C SER A 436 -30.29 9.90 20.33
N ARG A 437 -31.08 10.99 20.45
CA ARG A 437 -32.16 11.30 19.50
C ARG A 437 -31.63 11.67 18.12
N PHE A 438 -30.54 12.44 18.07
CA PHE A 438 -29.88 12.78 16.82
C PHE A 438 -29.39 11.51 16.10
N LEU A 439 -28.79 10.58 16.84
CA LEU A 439 -28.32 9.31 16.31
C LEU A 439 -29.47 8.45 15.78
N LEU A 440 -30.59 8.42 16.48
CA LEU A 440 -31.79 7.77 15.97
C LEU A 440 -32.24 8.39 14.65
N ALA A 441 -32.26 9.72 14.53
CA ALA A 441 -32.58 10.39 13.26
C ALA A 441 -31.59 10.00 12.15
N LEU A 442 -30.30 9.99 12.45
CA LEU A 442 -29.26 9.59 11.51
C LEU A 442 -29.43 8.14 11.06
N LYS A 443 -29.62 7.19 11.99
CA LYS A 443 -29.79 5.77 11.69
C LYS A 443 -31.07 5.49 10.89
N VAL A 444 -32.16 6.18 11.22
CA VAL A 444 -33.41 6.11 10.44
C VAL A 444 -33.22 6.67 9.03
N ALA A 445 -32.48 7.77 8.87
CA ALA A 445 -32.16 8.35 7.57
C ALA A 445 -31.24 7.45 6.72
N LEU A 446 -30.28 6.77 7.36
CA LEU A 446 -29.41 5.77 6.74
C LEU A 446 -30.15 4.48 6.36
N ALA A 447 -31.38 4.30 6.86
CA ALA A 447 -32.22 3.15 6.62
C ALA A 447 -31.49 1.80 6.86
N ASP A 448 -30.65 1.75 7.89
CA ASP A 448 -29.75 0.64 8.25
C ASP A 448 -28.64 0.25 7.28
N ARG A 449 -28.34 1.09 6.28
CA ARG A 449 -27.15 0.87 5.45
C ARG A 449 -25.88 1.17 6.26
N GLY A 450 -25.04 0.16 6.43
CA GLY A 450 -23.76 0.28 7.12
C GLY A 450 -23.83 0.28 8.65
N SER A 451 -24.96 -0.14 9.23
CA SER A 451 -25.11 -0.34 10.69
C SER A 451 -24.72 -1.76 11.11
N ALA A 452 -24.31 -1.91 12.37
CA ALA A 452 -24.28 -3.23 13.01
C ALA A 452 -25.67 -3.89 13.02
N PRO A 453 -25.75 -5.24 13.01
CA PRO A 453 -27.02 -5.96 12.98
C PRO A 453 -27.88 -5.78 14.24
N THR A 454 -27.28 -5.28 15.32
CA THR A 454 -27.96 -5.00 16.59
C THR A 454 -27.64 -3.57 17.04
N LEU A 455 -28.67 -2.78 17.31
CA LEU A 455 -28.55 -1.42 17.85
C LEU A 455 -29.15 -1.36 19.25
N VAL A 456 -28.42 -0.78 20.19
CA VAL A 456 -28.86 -0.59 21.57
C VAL A 456 -28.99 0.91 21.84
N PHE A 457 -30.12 1.36 22.34
CA PHE A 457 -30.36 2.74 22.73
C PHE A 457 -30.64 2.82 24.24
N ASP A 458 -29.77 3.50 24.97
CA ASP A 458 -29.92 3.78 26.40
C ASP A 458 -30.37 5.22 26.61
N GLU A 459 -31.36 5.43 27.48
CA GLU A 459 -31.80 6.77 27.91
C GLU A 459 -32.23 7.74 26.77
N ILE A 460 -32.67 7.22 25.62
CA ILE A 460 -33.07 8.05 24.47
C ILE A 460 -34.30 8.93 24.75
N ASP A 461 -35.12 8.52 25.70
CA ASP A 461 -36.34 9.19 26.17
C ASP A 461 -36.11 10.05 27.41
N THR A 462 -34.86 10.23 27.85
CA THR A 462 -34.54 11.07 29.01
C THR A 462 -34.89 12.53 28.77
N GLY A 463 -35.64 13.12 29.71
CA GLY A 463 -36.03 14.53 29.66
C GLY A 463 -37.11 14.86 28.63
N VAL A 464 -37.76 13.85 28.03
CA VAL A 464 -38.85 14.02 27.06
C VAL A 464 -40.08 13.19 27.43
N GLY A 465 -41.26 13.66 26.99
CA GLY A 465 -42.53 12.99 27.28
C GLY A 465 -43.63 13.35 26.29
N GLY A 466 -44.76 12.64 26.38
CA GLY A 466 -45.92 12.86 25.52
C GLY A 466 -45.62 12.57 24.04
N ALA A 467 -45.95 13.52 23.15
CA ALA A 467 -45.82 13.37 21.71
C ALA A 467 -44.39 13.06 21.24
N VAL A 468 -43.37 13.52 21.95
CA VAL A 468 -41.96 13.28 21.61
C VAL A 468 -41.57 11.83 21.87
N ALA A 469 -42.01 11.29 23.00
CA ALA A 469 -41.75 9.89 23.35
C ALA A 469 -42.48 8.94 22.38
N ASP A 470 -43.69 9.29 21.94
CA ASP A 470 -44.38 8.55 20.88
C ASP A 470 -43.63 8.62 19.55
N ALA A 471 -43.14 9.81 19.16
CA ALA A 471 -42.33 9.97 17.95
C ALA A 471 -41.04 9.11 18.01
N ILE A 472 -40.33 9.09 19.13
CA ILE A 472 -39.17 8.21 19.36
C ILE A 472 -39.56 6.75 19.19
N GLY A 473 -40.64 6.31 19.84
CA GLY A 473 -41.15 4.93 19.74
C GLY A 473 -41.47 4.53 18.31
N GLN A 474 -42.09 5.42 17.52
CA GLN A 474 -42.35 5.19 16.09
C GLN A 474 -41.06 5.01 15.27
N ARG A 475 -40.02 5.81 15.54
CA ARG A 475 -38.74 5.72 14.81
C ARG A 475 -37.96 4.47 15.18
N LEU A 476 -37.91 4.12 16.48
CA LEU A 476 -37.31 2.86 16.95
C LEU A 476 -38.01 1.66 16.33
N LYS A 477 -39.36 1.69 16.26
CA LYS A 477 -40.13 0.64 15.59
C LYS A 477 -39.81 0.54 14.10
N ARG A 478 -39.77 1.67 13.39
CA ARG A 478 -39.41 1.71 11.95
C ARG A 478 -37.98 1.20 11.69
N LEU A 479 -37.03 1.52 12.57
CA LEU A 479 -35.66 1.02 12.50
C LEU A 479 -35.62 -0.49 12.74
N SER A 480 -36.45 -0.98 13.66
CA SER A 480 -36.51 -2.39 14.02
C SER A 480 -37.03 -3.32 12.91
N ASP A 481 -37.64 -2.76 11.86
CA ASP A 481 -38.07 -3.54 10.69
C ASP A 481 -36.88 -4.08 9.87
N ARG A 482 -35.67 -3.56 10.08
CA ARG A 482 -34.45 -3.89 9.32
C ARG A 482 -33.31 -4.42 10.18
N VAL A 483 -33.12 -3.88 11.39
CA VAL A 483 -32.12 -4.35 12.36
C VAL A 483 -32.76 -4.72 13.69
N GLN A 484 -32.05 -5.46 14.52
CA GLN A 484 -32.50 -5.70 15.88
C GLN A 484 -32.30 -4.44 16.73
N VAL A 485 -33.34 -3.97 17.42
CA VAL A 485 -33.27 -2.76 18.25
C VAL A 485 -33.58 -3.11 19.69
N LEU A 486 -32.65 -2.79 20.60
CA LEU A 486 -32.83 -2.91 22.04
C LEU A 486 -32.93 -1.50 22.63
N SER A 487 -34.00 -1.17 23.35
CA SER A 487 -34.16 0.16 23.95
C SER A 487 -34.41 0.06 25.45
N VAL A 488 -33.58 0.75 26.24
CA VAL A 488 -33.82 0.96 27.65
C VAL A 488 -34.65 2.24 27.80
N THR A 489 -35.86 2.11 28.32
CA THR A 489 -36.84 3.21 28.36
C THR A 489 -37.59 3.28 29.68
N HIS A 490 -38.05 4.47 30.01
CA HIS A 490 -39.02 4.75 31.07
C HIS A 490 -40.35 5.30 30.52
N ALA A 491 -40.42 5.61 29.22
CA ALA A 491 -41.60 6.12 28.56
C ALA A 491 -42.58 5.00 28.17
N PRO A 492 -43.84 5.04 28.65
CA PRO A 492 -44.85 4.06 28.27
C PRO A 492 -45.15 4.09 26.77
N GLN A 493 -44.99 5.24 26.11
CA GLN A 493 -45.20 5.38 24.66
C GLN A 493 -44.19 4.57 23.84
N VAL A 494 -42.93 4.51 24.28
CA VAL A 494 -41.89 3.69 23.63
C VAL A 494 -42.14 2.22 23.94
N ALA A 495 -42.39 1.89 25.21
CA ALA A 495 -42.60 0.50 25.65
C ALA A 495 -43.82 -0.17 24.98
N ALA A 496 -44.87 0.60 24.68
CA ALA A 496 -46.06 0.11 24.00
C ALA A 496 -45.80 -0.31 22.54
N ARG A 497 -44.78 0.25 21.87
CA ARG A 497 -44.48 -0.02 20.45
C ARG A 497 -43.63 -1.28 20.23
N ALA A 498 -43.04 -1.82 21.29
CA ALA A 498 -42.16 -2.97 21.23
C ALA A 498 -42.92 -4.29 21.02
N GLU A 499 -42.33 -5.21 20.27
CA GLU A 499 -42.78 -6.60 20.19
C GLU A 499 -42.46 -7.33 21.49
N THR A 500 -41.22 -7.19 21.95
CA THR A 500 -40.71 -7.85 23.15
C THR A 500 -40.54 -6.85 24.28
N HIS A 501 -41.08 -7.16 25.46
CA HIS A 501 -41.00 -6.30 26.64
C HIS A 501 -40.36 -7.08 27.79
N LEU A 502 -39.16 -6.65 28.18
CA LEU A 502 -38.39 -7.20 29.29
C LEU A 502 -38.55 -6.30 30.51
N LEU A 503 -39.04 -6.88 31.62
CA LEU A 503 -39.16 -6.18 32.90
C LEU A 503 -38.00 -6.55 33.81
N ILE A 504 -37.26 -5.54 34.27
CA ILE A 504 -36.19 -5.69 35.25
C ILE A 504 -36.74 -5.39 36.65
N SER A 505 -36.60 -6.35 37.56
CA SER A 505 -37.00 -6.22 38.96
C SER A 505 -35.87 -6.59 39.91
N LYS A 506 -35.89 -5.99 41.11
CA LYS A 506 -35.03 -6.37 42.23
C LYS A 506 -35.85 -7.17 43.22
N GLY A 507 -35.31 -8.30 43.66
CA GLY A 507 -35.94 -9.12 44.69
C GLY A 507 -34.90 -9.86 45.51
N PRO A 508 -35.28 -10.42 46.66
CA PRO A 508 -34.37 -11.25 47.44
C PRO A 508 -33.98 -12.50 46.63
N VAL A 509 -32.75 -12.99 46.82
CA VAL A 509 -32.23 -14.19 46.14
C VAL A 509 -33.11 -15.41 46.48
N SER A 510 -33.55 -15.51 47.73
CA SER A 510 -34.47 -16.51 48.25
C SER A 510 -35.34 -15.90 49.35
N ASP A 511 -36.48 -16.52 49.65
CA ASP A 511 -37.38 -16.06 50.73
C ASP A 511 -36.60 -15.95 52.07
N GLY A 512 -36.56 -14.74 52.62
CA GLY A 512 -35.83 -14.43 53.86
C GLY A 512 -34.35 -14.03 53.70
N SER A 513 -33.83 -13.92 52.48
CA SER A 513 -32.46 -13.42 52.24
C SER A 513 -32.41 -11.89 52.23
N GLU A 514 -31.44 -11.31 52.95
CA GLU A 514 -31.11 -9.87 52.85
C GLU A 514 -30.37 -9.52 51.54
N LYS A 515 -29.87 -10.53 50.80
CA LYS A 515 -29.17 -10.32 49.53
C LYS A 515 -30.19 -10.09 48.41
N ILE A 516 -30.06 -8.96 47.73
CA ILE A 516 -30.89 -8.59 46.58
C ILE A 516 -30.24 -9.11 45.30
N ALA A 517 -31.05 -9.67 44.41
CA ALA A 517 -30.68 -10.04 43.05
C ALA A 517 -31.54 -9.29 42.03
N THR A 518 -30.93 -8.93 40.90
CA THR A 518 -31.64 -8.43 39.73
C THR A 518 -32.19 -9.62 38.94
N ARG A 519 -33.49 -9.59 38.60
CA ARG A 519 -34.16 -10.55 37.74
C ARG A 519 -34.70 -9.83 36.50
N VAL A 520 -34.72 -10.53 35.37
CA VAL A 520 -35.31 -10.02 34.12
C VAL A 520 -36.30 -11.06 33.62
N ALA A 521 -37.51 -10.62 33.30
CA ALA A 521 -38.57 -11.49 32.80
C ALA A 521 -39.19 -10.91 31.53
N THR A 522 -39.42 -11.77 30.54
CA THR A 522 -40.22 -11.41 29.36
C THR A 522 -41.69 -11.34 29.75
N MET A 523 -42.33 -10.21 29.46
CA MET A 523 -43.71 -9.96 29.85
C MET A 523 -44.70 -10.58 28.88
N ALA A 524 -45.69 -11.31 29.40
CA ALA A 524 -46.84 -11.73 28.62
C ALA A 524 -47.77 -10.54 28.32
N HIS A 525 -48.62 -10.65 27.30
CA HIS A 525 -49.49 -9.55 26.84
C HIS A 525 -50.35 -8.91 27.95
N LYS A 526 -50.89 -9.72 28.88
CA LYS A 526 -51.68 -9.21 30.02
C LYS A 526 -50.82 -8.41 30.98
N ASP A 527 -49.65 -8.95 31.31
CA ASP A 527 -48.71 -8.30 32.23
C ASP A 527 -48.16 -7.00 31.62
N ARG A 528 -47.93 -6.96 30.30
CA ARG A 528 -47.53 -5.73 29.58
C ARG A 528 -48.53 -4.60 29.75
N THR A 529 -49.83 -4.89 29.69
CA THR A 529 -50.87 -3.87 29.87
C THR A 529 -50.80 -3.28 31.28
N GLU A 530 -50.59 -4.12 32.30
CA GLU A 530 -50.48 -3.69 33.69
C GLU A 530 -49.20 -2.86 33.92
N GLU A 531 -48.07 -3.27 33.34
CA GLU A 531 -46.81 -2.52 33.43
C GLU A 531 -46.90 -1.16 32.74
N ILE A 532 -47.48 -1.08 31.55
CA ILE A 532 -47.68 0.21 30.86
C ILE A 532 -48.64 1.10 31.67
N ALA A 533 -49.68 0.52 32.26
CA ALA A 533 -50.58 1.26 33.14
C ALA A 533 -49.86 1.77 34.41
N ARG A 534 -48.96 0.98 34.98
CA ARG A 534 -48.07 1.38 36.09
C ARG A 534 -47.11 2.49 35.67
N MET A 535 -46.53 2.42 34.48
CA MET A 535 -45.66 3.47 33.93
C MET A 535 -46.43 4.79 33.71
N LEU A 536 -47.73 4.72 33.39
CA LEU A 536 -48.60 5.89 33.23
C LEU A 536 -49.08 6.49 34.56
N ALA A 537 -49.52 5.66 35.51
CA ALA A 537 -50.18 6.10 36.74
C ALA A 537 -49.26 6.17 37.97
N GLY A 538 -48.08 5.57 37.91
CA GLY A 538 -47.15 5.48 39.04
C GLY A 538 -47.52 4.33 40.00
N ALA A 539 -47.60 4.63 41.30
CA ALA A 539 -47.70 3.63 42.35
C ALA A 539 -49.05 2.89 42.42
N SER A 540 -50.14 3.53 41.99
CA SER A 540 -51.49 2.96 42.03
C SER A 540 -52.09 2.85 40.64
N VAL A 541 -52.23 1.62 40.13
CA VAL A 541 -52.82 1.36 38.81
C VAL A 541 -54.34 1.50 38.88
N THR A 542 -54.90 2.50 38.20
CA THR A 542 -56.36 2.72 38.10
C THR A 542 -56.93 2.09 36.82
N GLU A 543 -58.26 1.93 36.77
CA GLU A 543 -58.95 1.43 35.56
C GLU A 543 -58.77 2.37 34.36
N GLU A 544 -58.71 3.68 34.58
CA GLU A 544 -58.43 4.65 33.53
C GLU A 544 -57.02 4.49 32.96
N ALA A 545 -56.04 4.18 33.83
CA ALA A 545 -54.67 3.90 33.41
C ALA A 545 -54.57 2.62 32.59
N ARG A 546 -55.32 1.56 32.97
CA ARG A 546 -55.42 0.33 32.17
C ARG A 546 -56.06 0.60 30.81
N ALA A 547 -57.13 1.40 30.76
CA ALA A 547 -57.77 1.79 29.52
C ALA A 547 -56.84 2.60 28.61
N ALA A 548 -56.05 3.52 29.17
CA ALA A 548 -55.05 4.28 28.42
C ALA A 548 -53.91 3.39 27.90
N ALA A 549 -53.41 2.45 28.73
CA ALA A 549 -52.39 1.48 28.35
C ALA A 549 -52.87 0.57 27.20
N ALA A 550 -54.11 0.07 27.28
CA ALA A 550 -54.71 -0.74 26.23
C ALA A 550 -54.82 0.02 24.89
N ARG A 551 -55.15 1.32 24.92
CA ARG A 551 -55.15 2.16 23.71
C ARG A 551 -53.76 2.36 23.12
N LEU A 552 -52.74 2.56 23.94
CA LEU A 552 -51.35 2.68 23.48
C LEU A 552 -50.87 1.36 22.83
N LEU A 553 -51.18 0.22 23.44
CA LEU A 553 -50.82 -1.11 22.92
C LEU A 553 -51.57 -1.47 21.63
N ALA A 554 -52.83 -1.06 21.48
CA ALA A 554 -53.60 -1.30 20.27
C ALA A 554 -53.05 -0.54 19.05
N GLY A 555 -52.17 0.45 19.28
CA GLY A 555 -51.66 1.35 18.26
C GLY A 555 -52.75 2.33 17.83
N ASN A 556 -52.53 3.62 18.06
CA ASN A 556 -53.27 4.63 17.30
C ASN A 556 -52.85 4.48 15.84
N GLY A 557 -53.76 3.98 15.01
CA GLY A 557 -53.73 4.22 13.57
C GLY A 557 -53.86 5.70 13.25
#